data_AF-A0A8H9L646-F1
#
_entry.id   AF-A0A8H9L646-F1
#
_cell.length_a   1.000
_cell.length_b   1.000
_cell.length_c   1.000
_cell.angle_alpha   90.00
_cell.angle_beta   90.00
_cell.angle_gamma   90.00
#
_symmetry.space_group_name_H-M   'P 1'
#
loop_
_entity.id
_entity.type
_entity.pdbx_description
1 polymer ?
#
loop_
_entity_poly.entity_id
_entity_poly.type
_entity_poly.pdbx_seq_one_letter_code
_entity_poly.pdbx_strand_id
1 'polypeptide(L)'
;MTNYPLANFTGYCGESSTKGQPNAVTSARGMQPNEAAAIDGNTDLSTCMVANGGAKVYGITLTGSPGIYDYVVNVDAQGPSGFGSGSMYLAFTDQSGDTYYLSIYSSSRSVHTVRYNSQQPAIVKMWWSDYSFDV
;
A
#
# COMPACT_ATOMS: atom_id res chain seq x y z
N MET A 1 -1.58 -10.06 -17.25
CA MET A 1 -1.07 -9.76 -15.90
C MET A 1 0.37 -10.22 -15.86
N THR A 2 1.32 -9.32 -15.64
CA THR A 2 2.74 -9.67 -15.48
C THR A 2 2.90 -10.49 -14.20
N ASN A 3 3.46 -11.70 -14.32
CA ASN A 3 3.78 -12.56 -13.16
C ASN A 3 4.99 -11.96 -12.43
N TYR A 4 4.75 -11.01 -11.54
CA TYR A 4 5.77 -10.55 -10.61
C TYR A 4 6.01 -11.64 -9.54
N PRO A 5 7.27 -11.89 -9.14
CA PRO A 5 7.56 -12.65 -7.92
C PRO A 5 6.87 -12.01 -6.71
N LEU A 6 6.53 -12.84 -5.72
CA LEU A 6 5.77 -12.39 -4.56
C LEU A 6 6.68 -12.10 -3.36
N ALA A 7 6.43 -10.97 -2.71
CA ALA A 7 6.93 -10.65 -1.39
C ALA A 7 5.82 -10.85 -0.38
N ASN A 8 5.98 -11.83 0.51
CA ASN A 8 4.98 -12.09 1.53
C ASN A 8 5.15 -11.13 2.71
N PHE A 9 4.05 -10.51 3.09
CA PHE A 9 3.88 -9.73 4.30
C PHE A 9 2.98 -10.51 5.27
N THR A 10 3.11 -10.17 6.55
CA THR A 10 2.33 -10.76 7.65
C THR A 10 1.84 -9.65 8.57
N GLY A 11 0.63 -9.80 9.10
CA GLY A 11 0.03 -8.82 10.01
C GLY A 11 -1.49 -8.96 10.07
N TYR A 12 -2.16 -7.95 10.64
CA TYR A 12 -3.61 -7.99 10.78
C TYR A 12 -4.29 -7.49 9.51
N CYS A 13 -5.20 -8.30 8.95
CA CYS A 13 -6.07 -7.94 7.84
C CYS A 13 -7.42 -7.39 8.34
N GLY A 14 -7.95 -6.41 7.63
CA GLY A 14 -9.29 -5.86 7.85
C GLY A 14 -9.34 -4.34 7.75
N GLU A 15 -10.52 -3.79 7.97
CA GLU A 15 -10.74 -2.35 8.02
C GLU A 15 -10.01 -1.73 9.22
N SER A 16 -9.37 -0.58 8.99
CA SER A 16 -8.65 0.18 10.02
C SER A 16 -9.46 1.41 10.44
N SER A 17 -10.53 1.15 11.21
CA SER A 17 -11.55 2.12 11.57
C SER A 17 -11.35 2.83 12.92
N THR A 18 -10.23 2.57 13.60
CA THR A 18 -9.90 3.26 14.86
C THR A 18 -8.89 4.38 14.60
N LYS A 19 -9.31 5.62 14.87
CA LYS A 19 -8.45 6.79 14.71
C LYS A 19 -7.19 6.69 15.58
N GLY A 20 -6.02 6.91 14.95
CA GLY A 20 -4.71 6.82 15.61
C GLY A 20 -4.19 5.38 15.76
N GLN A 21 -4.85 4.38 15.19
CA GLN A 21 -4.44 2.98 15.21
C GLN A 21 -4.46 2.40 13.78
N PRO A 22 -3.55 2.84 12.89
CA PRO A 22 -3.48 2.28 11.53
C PRO A 22 -3.12 0.79 11.58
N ASN A 23 -3.75 -0.02 10.72
CA ASN A 23 -3.34 -1.40 10.52
C ASN A 23 -2.00 -1.46 9.79
N ALA A 24 -1.22 -2.51 10.06
CA ALA A 24 0.09 -2.72 9.47
C ALA A 24 0.34 -4.18 9.09
N VAL A 25 1.12 -4.35 8.03
CA VAL A 25 1.77 -5.62 7.70
C VAL A 25 3.27 -5.41 7.48
N THR A 26 4.06 -6.43 7.78
CA THR A 26 5.53 -6.39 7.67
C THR A 26 6.07 -7.57 6.88
N SER A 27 7.20 -7.36 6.21
CA SER A 27 7.94 -8.41 5.52
C SER A 27 9.41 -8.37 5.94
N ALA A 28 9.94 -9.51 6.40
CA ALA A 28 11.34 -9.61 6.83
C ALA A 28 12.33 -9.39 5.66
N ARG A 29 11.95 -9.77 4.43
CA ARG A 29 12.76 -9.58 3.22
C ARG A 29 12.49 -8.24 2.53
N GLY A 30 11.30 -7.68 2.77
CA GLY A 30 10.76 -6.57 2.01
C GLY A 30 10.36 -6.97 0.59
N MET A 31 9.47 -6.18 -0.01
CA MET A 31 9.12 -6.24 -1.43
C MET A 31 10.20 -5.53 -2.24
N GLN A 32 10.89 -6.27 -3.09
CA GLN A 32 11.99 -5.77 -3.93
C GLN A 32 11.45 -5.16 -5.22
N PRO A 33 12.26 -4.35 -5.95
CA PRO A 33 11.88 -3.87 -7.26
C PRO A 33 11.54 -5.02 -8.22
N ASN A 34 10.43 -4.84 -8.95
CA ASN A 34 9.80 -5.83 -9.80
C ASN A 34 9.20 -7.01 -9.02
N GLU A 35 8.59 -6.75 -7.86
CA GLU A 35 7.80 -7.74 -7.11
C GLU A 35 6.40 -7.20 -6.80
N ALA A 36 5.51 -8.12 -6.42
CA ALA A 36 4.17 -7.83 -5.93
C ALA A 36 4.02 -8.24 -4.47
N ALA A 37 3.19 -7.50 -3.73
CA ALA A 37 2.86 -7.87 -2.36
C ALA A 37 1.87 -9.03 -2.33
N ALA A 38 2.10 -9.97 -1.42
CA ALA A 38 1.09 -10.88 -0.91
C ALA A 38 0.99 -10.68 0.61
N ILE A 39 -0.20 -10.83 1.18
CA ILE A 39 -0.39 -10.82 2.63
C ILE A 39 -0.87 -12.20 3.04
N ASP A 40 -0.10 -12.87 3.89
CA ASP A 40 -0.34 -14.26 4.32
C ASP A 40 -0.60 -15.22 3.15
N GLY A 41 0.15 -15.03 2.05
CA GLY A 41 0.08 -15.83 0.83
C GLY A 41 -1.03 -15.41 -0.14
N ASN A 42 -1.88 -14.43 0.21
CA ASN A 42 -2.94 -13.94 -0.67
C ASN A 42 -2.48 -12.72 -1.48
N THR A 43 -2.67 -12.79 -2.80
CA THR A 43 -2.37 -11.69 -3.74
C THR A 43 -3.56 -10.79 -4.02
N ASP A 44 -4.78 -11.22 -3.74
CA ASP A 44 -5.96 -10.36 -3.75
C ASP A 44 -6.09 -9.71 -2.38
N LEU A 45 -5.70 -8.43 -2.31
CA LEU A 45 -5.66 -7.69 -1.06
C LEU A 45 -7.02 -7.09 -0.68
N SER A 46 -8.06 -7.27 -1.51
CA SER A 46 -9.33 -6.53 -1.43
C SER A 46 -10.18 -6.84 -0.20
N THR A 47 -9.85 -7.93 0.49
CA THR A 47 -10.45 -8.31 1.78
C THR A 47 -9.54 -8.01 2.97
N CYS A 48 -8.25 -7.74 2.73
CA CYS A 48 -7.26 -7.52 3.77
C CYS A 48 -6.99 -6.03 4.01
N MET A 49 -6.68 -5.28 2.95
CA MET A 49 -6.41 -3.85 3.03
C MET A 49 -7.68 -3.08 2.69
N VAL A 50 -8.55 -2.95 3.68
CA VAL A 50 -9.86 -2.30 3.58
C VAL A 50 -9.86 -1.00 4.38
N ALA A 51 -10.60 -0.02 3.90
CA ALA A 51 -10.91 1.21 4.63
C ALA A 51 -12.40 1.55 4.46
N ASN A 52 -12.83 2.62 5.11
CA ASN A 52 -14.20 3.12 5.13
C ASN A 52 -14.85 3.22 3.74
N GLY A 53 -16.19 3.25 3.70
CA GLY A 53 -16.96 3.53 2.47
C GLY A 53 -16.71 2.54 1.32
N GLY A 54 -16.22 1.33 1.63
CA GLY A 54 -15.88 0.29 0.64
C GLY A 54 -14.53 0.50 -0.06
N ALA A 55 -13.68 1.38 0.46
CA ALA A 55 -12.31 1.56 -0.01
C ALA A 55 -11.50 0.28 0.19
N LYS A 56 -10.69 -0.08 -0.80
CA LYS A 56 -9.86 -1.29 -0.74
C LYS A 56 -8.71 -1.26 -1.74
N VAL A 57 -7.66 -2.01 -1.42
CA VAL A 57 -6.54 -2.29 -2.32
C VAL A 57 -6.71 -3.67 -2.93
N TYR A 58 -6.56 -3.80 -4.24
CA TYR A 58 -6.61 -5.07 -4.96
C TYR A 58 -5.22 -5.69 -5.12
N GLY A 59 -4.19 -4.86 -5.27
CA GLY A 59 -2.82 -5.31 -5.41
C GLY A 59 -1.82 -4.17 -5.33
N ILE A 60 -0.58 -4.51 -4.96
CA ILE A 60 0.53 -3.56 -4.84
C ILE A 60 1.74 -4.15 -5.54
N THR A 61 2.43 -3.34 -6.35
CA THR A 61 3.72 -3.69 -6.94
C THR A 61 4.75 -2.61 -6.69
N LEU A 62 6.01 -3.02 -6.59
CA LEU A 62 7.14 -2.10 -6.61
C LEU A 62 7.84 -2.25 -7.96
N THR A 63 8.04 -1.14 -8.67
CA THR A 63 8.77 -1.11 -9.94
C THR A 63 9.92 -0.11 -9.88
N GLY A 64 10.92 -0.27 -10.74
CA GLY A 64 11.82 0.83 -11.06
C GLY A 64 11.09 1.96 -11.81
N SER A 65 11.70 3.13 -11.88
CA SER A 65 11.19 4.28 -12.64
C SER A 65 12.31 4.89 -13.48
N PRO A 66 12.11 5.13 -14.79
CA PRO A 66 12.96 6.04 -15.53
C PRO A 66 12.60 7.49 -15.15
N GLY A 67 13.55 8.27 -14.61
CA GLY A 67 13.33 9.69 -14.32
C GLY A 67 14.08 10.21 -13.08
N ILE A 68 13.48 11.19 -12.40
CA ILE A 68 14.03 11.85 -11.19
C ILE A 68 13.91 10.95 -9.94
N TYR A 69 12.97 10.00 -9.99
CA TYR A 69 12.79 8.98 -8.96
C TYR A 69 13.23 7.64 -9.50
N ASP A 70 13.86 6.84 -8.65
CA ASP A 70 14.37 5.51 -8.99
C ASP A 70 13.29 4.43 -8.87
N TYR A 71 12.29 4.64 -8.00
CA TYR A 71 11.29 3.61 -7.64
C TYR A 71 9.85 4.14 -7.61
N VAL A 72 8.90 3.26 -7.92
CA VAL A 72 7.45 3.51 -7.85
C VAL A 72 6.73 2.38 -7.12
N VAL A 73 6.00 2.72 -6.05
CA VAL A 73 4.94 1.85 -5.53
C VAL A 73 3.68 2.11 -6.35
N ASN A 74 3.17 1.09 -7.04
CA ASN A 74 1.90 1.12 -7.75
C ASN A 74 0.84 0.40 -6.92
N VAL A 75 -0.29 1.06 -6.69
CA VAL A 75 -1.39 0.57 -5.86
C VAL A 75 -2.65 0.53 -6.72
N ASP A 76 -3.09 -0.67 -7.10
CA ASP A 76 -4.39 -0.88 -7.73
C ASP A 76 -5.46 -0.88 -6.63
N ALA A 77 -6.26 0.19 -6.57
CA ALA A 77 -7.17 0.41 -5.47
C ALA A 77 -8.36 1.28 -5.87
N GLN A 78 -9.35 1.31 -4.97
CA GLN A 78 -10.43 2.27 -4.99
C GLN A 78 -10.56 2.91 -3.60
N GLY A 79 -10.84 4.20 -3.58
CA GLY A 79 -11.15 4.99 -2.40
C GLY A 79 -12.62 4.85 -1.98
N PRO A 80 -13.01 5.57 -0.91
CA PRO A 80 -14.30 5.41 -0.28
C PRO A 80 -15.41 6.07 -1.10
N SER A 81 -16.56 5.42 -1.22
CA SER A 81 -17.72 5.96 -1.94
C SER A 81 -18.67 6.75 -1.02
N GLY A 82 -19.34 7.77 -1.57
CA GLY A 82 -20.33 8.58 -0.86
C GLY A 82 -19.90 10.02 -0.60
N PHE A 83 -20.87 10.90 -0.32
CA PHE A 83 -20.59 12.30 0.00
C PHE A 83 -19.93 12.41 1.37
N GLY A 84 -18.78 13.11 1.46
CA GLY A 84 -18.03 13.28 2.70
C GLY A 84 -17.34 12.00 3.19
N SER A 85 -17.17 11.00 2.33
CA SER A 85 -16.57 9.70 2.66
C SER A 85 -15.06 9.77 2.96
N GLY A 86 -14.39 10.88 2.64
CA GLY A 86 -12.97 11.06 2.94
C GLY A 86 -12.05 10.28 2.00
N SER A 87 -11.01 9.66 2.55
CA SER A 87 -10.00 8.92 1.80
C SER A 87 -9.57 7.66 2.56
N MET A 88 -9.05 6.68 1.82
CA MET A 88 -8.14 5.67 2.38
C MET A 88 -6.73 6.27 2.45
N TYR A 89 -6.08 6.14 3.60
CA TYR A 89 -4.70 6.58 3.80
C TYR A 89 -3.78 5.38 3.84
N LEU A 90 -2.66 5.46 3.15
CA LEU A 90 -1.65 4.42 3.01
C LEU A 90 -0.27 4.98 3.34
N ALA A 91 0.61 4.13 3.89
CA ALA A 91 2.02 4.47 4.02
C ALA A 91 2.90 3.24 3.73
N PHE A 92 4.08 3.50 3.16
CA PHE A 92 5.05 2.48 2.75
C PHE A 92 6.40 2.82 3.34
N THR A 93 6.94 1.95 4.20
CA THR A 93 8.27 2.14 4.80
C THR A 93 9.28 1.25 4.08
N ASP A 94 10.35 1.84 3.59
CA ASP A 94 11.46 1.11 2.97
C ASP A 94 12.45 0.55 4.00
N GLN A 95 13.46 -0.16 3.52
CA GLN A 95 14.42 -0.84 4.39
C GLN A 95 15.41 0.13 5.04
N SER A 96 15.58 1.34 4.50
CA SER A 96 16.30 2.43 5.21
C SER A 96 15.50 3.06 6.35
N GLY A 97 14.18 2.85 6.37
CA GLY A 97 13.27 3.39 7.38
C GLY A 97 12.50 4.64 6.93
N ASP A 98 12.70 5.09 5.69
CA ASP A 98 11.94 6.21 5.13
C ASP A 98 10.51 5.77 4.83
N THR A 99 9.54 6.66 5.09
CA THR A 99 8.12 6.38 4.88
C THR A 99 7.47 7.32 3.89
N TYR A 100 6.70 6.75 2.97
CA TYR A 100 6.04 7.46 1.88
C TYR A 100 4.52 7.30 1.98
N TYR A 101 3.80 8.42 1.94
CA TYR A 101 2.36 8.47 2.18
C TYR A 101 1.57 8.60 0.88
N LEU A 102 0.41 7.93 0.82
CA LEU A 102 -0.52 7.99 -0.30
C LEU A 102 -1.95 8.09 0.23
N SER A 103 -2.76 8.96 -0.39
CA SER A 103 -4.19 9.09 -0.10
C SER A 103 -5.00 8.72 -1.33
N ILE A 104 -6.02 7.88 -1.16
CA ILE A 104 -6.90 7.41 -2.21
C ILE A 104 -8.32 7.87 -1.91
N TYR A 105 -8.74 8.93 -2.63
CA TYR A 105 -10.07 9.52 -2.51
C TYR A 105 -11.03 9.08 -3.63
N SER A 106 -10.50 8.65 -4.78
CA SER A 106 -11.30 8.29 -5.95
C SER A 106 -12.05 6.98 -5.71
N SER A 107 -13.38 6.98 -5.78
CA SER A 107 -14.18 5.77 -5.67
C SER A 107 -14.09 4.83 -6.89
N SER A 108 -13.49 5.28 -7.99
CA SER A 108 -13.22 4.44 -9.16
C SER A 108 -11.92 3.66 -8.96
N ARG A 109 -11.96 2.35 -9.25
CA ARG A 109 -10.76 1.51 -9.25
C ARG A 109 -9.76 2.00 -10.29
N SER A 110 -8.54 2.30 -9.84
CA SER A 110 -7.44 2.74 -10.71
C SER A 110 -6.09 2.48 -10.05
N VAL A 111 -5.01 2.69 -10.80
CA VAL A 111 -3.65 2.63 -10.26
C VAL A 111 -3.26 3.99 -9.71
N HIS A 112 -2.87 4.01 -8.44
CA HIS A 112 -2.31 5.14 -7.72
C HIS A 112 -0.82 4.90 -7.49
N THR A 113 -0.02 5.96 -7.46
CA THR A 113 1.44 5.82 -7.39
C THR A 113 2.07 6.71 -6.33
N VAL A 114 3.04 6.16 -5.61
CA VAL A 114 4.03 6.90 -4.83
C VAL A 114 5.39 6.68 -5.46
N ARG A 115 6.15 7.77 -5.67
CA ARG A 115 7.50 7.73 -6.24
C ARG A 115 8.51 8.15 -5.19
N TYR A 116 9.65 7.48 -5.15
CA TYR A 116 10.68 7.73 -4.14
C TYR A 116 12.08 7.37 -4.61
N ASN A 117 13.08 7.85 -3.87
CA ASN A 117 14.49 7.51 -4.01
C ASN A 117 14.97 6.89 -2.70
N SER A 118 15.71 5.78 -2.79
CA SER A 118 16.24 5.09 -1.63
C SER A 118 17.46 4.26 -2.00
N GLN A 119 18.41 4.18 -1.07
CA GLN A 119 19.56 3.26 -1.19
C GLN A 119 19.17 1.82 -0.81
N GLN A 120 18.05 1.63 -0.12
CA GLN A 120 17.53 0.34 0.31
C GLN A 120 16.03 0.27 -0.01
N PRO A 121 15.67 0.14 -1.29
CA PRO A 121 14.32 0.46 -1.79
C PRO A 121 13.26 -0.57 -1.40
N ALA A 122 13.64 -1.68 -0.78
CA ALA A 122 12.71 -2.75 -0.46
C ALA A 122 11.65 -2.25 0.54
N ILE A 123 10.37 -2.39 0.21
CA ILE A 123 9.29 -2.01 1.14
C ILE A 123 9.14 -3.09 2.21
N VAL A 124 9.46 -2.76 3.46
CA VAL A 124 9.43 -3.72 4.59
C VAL A 124 8.16 -3.60 5.43
N LYS A 125 7.44 -2.47 5.33
CA LYS A 125 6.20 -2.24 6.07
C LYS A 125 5.18 -1.48 5.25
N MET A 126 3.91 -1.87 5.36
CA MET A 126 2.79 -1.18 4.73
C MET A 126 1.73 -0.91 5.78
N TRP A 127 1.11 0.27 5.70
CA TRP A 127 0.08 0.73 6.63
C TRP A 127 -1.17 1.18 5.89
N TRP A 128 -2.33 1.07 6.54
CA TRP A 128 -3.57 1.67 6.05
C TRP A 128 -4.52 2.11 7.17
N SER A 129 -5.38 3.08 6.86
CA SER A 129 -6.35 3.67 7.80
C SER A 129 -7.46 4.44 7.10
N ASP A 130 -8.62 4.53 7.76
CA ASP A 130 -9.73 5.43 7.42
C ASP A 130 -9.41 6.90 7.72
N TYR A 131 -8.43 7.13 8.60
CA TYR A 131 -8.01 8.44 9.08
C TYR A 131 -6.57 8.71 8.70
N SER A 132 -6.24 9.97 8.38
CA SER A 132 -4.86 10.40 8.20
C SER A 132 -4.00 10.06 9.43
N PHE A 133 -2.77 9.63 9.19
CA PHE A 133 -1.83 9.22 10.23
C PHE A 133 -0.40 9.53 9.81
N ASP A 134 0.49 9.58 10.80
CA ASP A 134 1.93 9.60 10.65
C ASP A 134 2.50 8.41 11.45
N VAL A 135 3.61 7.82 11.00
CA VAL A 135 4.29 6.67 11.65
C VAL A 135 5.73 6.97 12.03
#